data_AF-A0A4Z1KH33-F1
#
_entry.id   AF-A0A4Z1KH33-F1
#
_cell.length_a   1.000
_cell.length_b   1.000
_cell.length_c   1.000
_cell.angle_alpha   90.00
_cell.angle_beta   90.00
_cell.angle_gamma   90.00
#
_symmetry.space_group_name_H-M   'P 1'
#
loop_
_entity.id
_entity.type
_entity.pdbx_description
1 polymer ?
#
loop_
_entity_poly.entity_id
_entity_poly.type
_entity_poly.pdbx_seq_one_letter_code
_entity_poly.pdbx_strand_id
1 'polypeptide(L)'
;MSPLLRIGQILQGKTNTYTITKQLHLYVFLAHIHDHWRLPNEAKILQRFQSKTAFIRPLLDEIVIPNDPQSIVLRYLDDDLMSETYKKALSRCELEFVARRFWKR
;
A
#
# COMPACT_ATOMS: atom_id res chain seq x y z
N MET A 1 7.91 24.72 2.73
CA MET A 1 6.67 23.97 2.45
C MET A 1 6.48 22.99 3.59
N SER A 2 5.45 23.18 4.40
CA SER A 2 5.18 22.37 5.60
C SER A 2 4.61 21.00 5.20
N PRO A 3 4.96 19.90 5.89
CA PRO A 3 4.30 18.62 5.67
C PRO A 3 2.83 18.77 6.06
N LEU A 4 1.90 18.64 5.10
CA LEU A 4 0.45 18.78 5.34
C LEU A 4 -0.10 17.66 6.22
N LEU A 5 0.60 16.53 6.30
CA LEU A 5 0.22 15.35 7.08
C LEU A 5 1.21 15.16 8.23
N ARG A 6 0.69 14.99 9.46
CA ARG A 6 1.50 14.83 10.68
C ARG A 6 1.36 13.43 11.27
N ILE A 7 2.44 12.92 11.86
CA ILE A 7 2.41 11.66 12.62
C ILE A 7 1.45 11.83 13.81
N GLY A 8 0.55 10.85 14.01
CA GLY A 8 -0.54 10.91 14.98
C GLY A 8 -1.82 11.56 14.46
N GLN A 9 -1.83 12.09 13.24
CA GLN A 9 -3.05 12.64 12.63
C GLN A 9 -4.01 11.53 12.23
N ILE A 10 -5.30 11.79 12.45
CA ILE A 10 -6.39 10.92 12.03
C ILE A 10 -6.90 11.42 10.67
N LEU A 11 -6.92 10.52 9.69
CA LEU A 11 -7.45 10.73 8.34
C LEU A 11 -8.71 9.90 8.18
N GLN A 12 -9.74 10.47 7.59
CA GLN A 12 -11.00 9.79 7.33
C GLN A 12 -11.14 9.56 5.83
N GLY A 13 -11.11 8.30 5.43
CA GLY A 13 -11.47 7.85 4.10
C GLY A 13 -12.96 7.71 3.89
N LYS A 14 -13.34 7.34 2.66
CA LYS A 14 -14.75 7.09 2.31
C LYS A 14 -15.36 6.01 3.19
N THR A 15 -14.54 5.07 3.67
CA THR A 15 -15.05 4.00 4.52
C THR A 15 -14.37 3.86 5.88
N ASN A 16 -13.20 4.45 6.07
CA ASN A 16 -12.37 4.15 7.24
C ASN A 16 -11.76 5.36 7.91
N THR A 17 -11.34 5.13 9.15
CA THR A 17 -10.53 6.07 9.90
C THR A 17 -9.12 5.49 10.04
N TYR A 18 -8.13 6.28 9.63
CA TYR A 18 -6.71 5.91 9.54
C TYR A 18 -5.89 6.83 10.44
N THR A 19 -5.04 6.29 11.29
CA THR A 19 -4.11 7.08 12.10
C THR A 19 -2.72 6.97 11.51
N ILE A 20 -2.09 8.09 11.15
CA ILE A 20 -0.73 8.10 10.61
C ILE A 20 0.26 7.68 11.71
N THR A 21 0.99 6.59 11.52
CA THR A 21 1.94 6.07 12.51
C THR A 21 3.38 6.40 12.17
N LYS A 22 3.76 6.41 10.89
CA LYS A 22 5.14 6.64 10.47
C LYS A 22 5.20 7.27 9.09
N GLN A 23 6.11 8.21 8.88
CA GLN A 23 6.44 8.69 7.54
C GLN A 23 7.53 7.80 6.92
N LEU A 24 7.25 7.22 5.75
CA LEU A 24 8.20 6.40 5.00
C LEU A 24 8.94 7.21 3.93
N HIS A 25 8.25 8.18 3.32
CA HIS A 25 8.80 9.07 2.30
C HIS A 25 8.11 10.45 2.35
N LEU A 26 8.56 11.40 1.52
CA LEU A 26 8.03 12.77 1.49
C LEU A 26 6.49 12.83 1.36
N TYR A 27 5.90 11.90 0.60
CA TYR A 27 4.45 11.76 0.39
C TYR A 27 3.89 10.37 0.72
N VAL A 28 4.67 9.51 1.39
CA VAL A 28 4.25 8.14 1.72
C VAL A 28 4.26 7.96 3.22
N PHE A 29 3.11 7.60 3.76
CA PHE A 29 2.89 7.44 5.18
C PHE A 29 2.32 6.05 5.46
N LEU A 30 2.81 5.43 6.53
CA LEU A 30 2.21 4.27 7.14
C LEU A 30 1.06 4.75 8.02
N ALA A 31 -0.11 4.11 7.87
CA ALA A 31 -1.27 4.41 8.69
C ALA A 31 -1.87 3.13 9.28
N HIS A 32 -2.41 3.25 10.49
CA HIS A 32 -3.10 2.18 11.20
C HIS A 32 -4.60 2.34 11.04
N ILE A 33 -5.31 1.24 10.80
CA ILE A 33 -6.76 1.21 10.66
C ILE A 33 -7.34 0.84 12.03
N HIS A 34 -8.24 1.65 12.56
CA HIS A 34 -8.93 1.33 13.81
C HIS A 34 -10.26 0.64 13.53
N ASP A 35 -10.50 -0.50 14.21
CA ASP A 35 -11.72 -1.30 14.27
C ASP A 35 -12.63 -1.25 13.03
N HIS A 36 -12.38 -2.16 12.08
CA HIS A 36 -13.08 -2.15 10.81
C HIS A 36 -13.99 -3.37 10.58
N TRP A 37 -15.28 -3.09 10.45
CA TRP A 37 -16.30 -4.04 10.00
C TRP A 37 -16.11 -4.59 8.57
N ARG A 38 -15.22 -4.01 7.73
CA ARG A 38 -14.91 -4.54 6.36
C ARG A 38 -13.77 -5.56 6.32
N LEU A 39 -13.11 -5.98 7.40
CA LEU A 39 -12.16 -7.12 7.32
C LEU A 39 -12.72 -8.31 6.49
N PRO A 40 -14.03 -8.64 6.54
CA PRO A 40 -14.64 -9.65 5.67
C PRO A 40 -14.77 -9.23 4.19
N ASN A 41 -15.00 -7.95 3.91
CA ASN A 41 -15.18 -7.41 2.57
C ASN A 41 -13.83 -7.24 1.86
N GLU A 42 -12.79 -6.82 2.57
CA GLU A 42 -11.41 -6.81 2.06
C GLU A 42 -10.94 -8.24 1.76
N ALA A 43 -11.23 -9.23 2.61
CA ALA A 43 -10.95 -10.63 2.31
C ALA A 43 -11.66 -11.10 1.02
N LYS A 44 -12.93 -10.71 0.80
CA LYS A 44 -13.70 -11.03 -0.41
C LYS A 44 -13.18 -10.33 -1.67
N ILE A 45 -12.80 -9.06 -1.56
CA ILE A 45 -12.23 -8.27 -2.65
C ILE A 45 -10.84 -8.80 -3.00
N LEU A 46 -10.01 -9.09 -2.00
CA LEU A 46 -8.70 -9.73 -2.18
C LEU A 46 -8.85 -11.09 -2.88
N GLN A 47 -9.83 -11.93 -2.53
CA GLN A 47 -10.13 -13.16 -3.28
C GLN A 47 -10.53 -12.89 -4.73
N ARG A 48 -11.33 -11.84 -4.99
CA ARG A 48 -11.79 -11.48 -6.35
C ARG A 48 -10.68 -10.94 -7.25
N PHE A 49 -9.69 -10.25 -6.69
CA PHE A 49 -8.57 -9.69 -7.46
C PHE A 49 -7.34 -10.59 -7.48
N GLN A 50 -7.17 -11.47 -6.48
CA GLN A 50 -6.16 -12.55 -6.50
C GLN A 50 -6.28 -13.43 -7.75
N SER A 51 -7.51 -13.69 -8.21
CA SER A 51 -7.75 -14.51 -9.40
C SER A 51 -7.41 -13.79 -10.72
N LYS A 52 -7.27 -12.46 -10.73
CA LYS A 52 -7.03 -11.68 -11.95
C LYS A 52 -5.57 -11.26 -12.10
N THR A 53 -4.92 -10.79 -11.05
CA THR A 53 -3.47 -10.50 -11.04
C THR A 53 -2.96 -10.44 -9.59
N ALA A 54 -2.03 -11.33 -9.23
CA ALA A 54 -1.40 -11.33 -7.90
C ALA A 54 -0.32 -10.26 -7.72
N PHE A 55 -0.13 -9.36 -8.70
CA PHE A 55 1.07 -8.50 -8.83
C PHE A 55 0.77 -7.01 -8.73
N ILE A 56 -0.49 -6.60 -8.72
CA ILE A 56 -0.86 -5.19 -8.59
C ILE A 56 -1.28 -4.94 -7.14
N ARG A 57 -0.70 -3.90 -6.53
CA ARG A 57 -1.01 -3.48 -5.17
C ARG A 57 -2.47 -3.01 -5.12
N PRO A 58 -3.36 -3.63 -4.32
CA PRO A 58 -4.76 -3.24 -4.30
C PRO A 58 -4.92 -1.86 -3.65
N LEU A 59 -5.77 -1.03 -4.28
CA LEU A 59 -6.30 0.20 -3.70
C LEU A 59 -7.34 -0.17 -2.64
N LEU A 60 -7.14 0.28 -1.41
CA LEU A 60 -8.00 -0.03 -0.27
C LEU A 60 -9.08 1.03 -0.09
N ASP A 61 -8.71 2.31 -0.15
CA ASP A 61 -9.64 3.41 0.06
C ASP A 61 -9.08 4.73 -0.48
N GLU A 62 -9.95 5.73 -0.57
CA GLU A 62 -9.61 7.12 -0.88
C GLU A 62 -9.91 7.98 0.34
N ILE A 63 -8.98 8.88 0.69
CA ILE A 63 -9.12 9.80 1.82
C ILE A 63 -10.05 10.94 1.41
N VAL A 64 -11.10 11.15 2.19
CA VAL A 64 -12.10 12.22 1.95
C VAL A 64 -11.81 13.42 2.83
N ILE A 65 -11.33 13.19 4.05
CA ILE A 65 -11.09 14.25 5.03
C ILE A 65 -9.73 13.99 5.70
N PRO A 66 -8.75 14.89 5.58
CA PRO A 66 -8.75 16.10 4.75
C PRO A 66 -8.65 15.76 3.24
N ASN A 67 -9.39 16.48 2.40
CA ASN A 67 -9.38 16.34 0.92
C ASN A 67 -8.15 17.01 0.27
N ASP A 68 -7.40 17.79 1.04
CA ASP A 68 -6.20 18.48 0.58
C ASP A 68 -4.98 18.00 1.39
N PRO A 69 -4.05 17.22 0.79
CA PRO A 69 -4.04 16.74 -0.60
C PRO A 69 -4.88 15.48 -0.81
N GLN A 70 -5.41 15.29 -2.03
CA GLN A 70 -6.08 14.05 -2.41
C GLN A 70 -5.15 12.86 -2.17
N SER A 71 -5.56 11.97 -1.28
CA SER A 71 -4.71 10.89 -0.77
C SER A 71 -5.39 9.54 -0.97
N ILE A 72 -4.62 8.54 -1.35
CA ILE A 72 -5.10 7.18 -1.58
C ILE A 72 -4.43 6.21 -0.63
N VAL A 73 -5.16 5.18 -0.20
CA VAL A 73 -4.68 4.16 0.72
C VAL A 73 -4.39 2.88 -0.06
N LEU A 74 -3.14 2.43 -0.01
CA LEU A 74 -2.68 1.20 -0.66
C LEU A 74 -2.34 0.15 0.40
N ARG A 75 -2.50 -1.14 0.07
CA ARG A 75 -2.12 -2.25 0.96
C ARG A 75 -0.66 -2.20 1.37
N TYR A 76 -0.32 -2.39 2.64
CA TYR A 76 1.08 -2.40 3.09
C TYR A 76 1.94 -3.48 2.38
N LEU A 77 3.19 -3.13 2.06
CA LEU A 77 4.21 -4.00 1.47
C LEU A 77 5.47 -3.79 2.31
N ASP A 78 6.07 -4.88 2.77
CA ASP A 78 7.21 -4.83 3.71
C ASP A 78 8.45 -4.20 3.06
N ASP A 79 8.79 -4.64 1.84
CA ASP A 79 9.98 -4.18 1.12
C ASP A 79 9.71 -4.03 -0.39
N ASP A 80 10.51 -3.16 -1.02
CA ASP A 80 10.51 -2.97 -2.47
C ASP A 80 11.70 -3.68 -3.12
N LEU A 81 11.48 -4.24 -4.31
CA LEU A 81 12.49 -5.01 -5.04
C LEU A 81 13.76 -4.19 -5.30
N MET A 82 13.60 -2.90 -5.61
CA MET A 82 14.74 -2.00 -5.83
C MET A 82 15.59 -1.88 -4.56
N SER A 83 14.95 -1.70 -3.41
CA SER A 83 15.64 -1.60 -2.12
C SER A 83 16.40 -2.89 -1.78
N GLU A 84 15.81 -4.05 -2.05
CA GLU A 84 16.46 -5.34 -1.83
C GLU A 84 17.64 -5.57 -2.79
N THR A 85 17.53 -5.15 -4.05
CA THR A 85 18.65 -5.28 -5.01
C THR A 85 19.88 -4.45 -4.63
N TYR A 86 19.69 -3.32 -3.95
CA TYR A 86 20.79 -2.51 -3.45
C TYR A 86 21.46 -3.13 -2.21
N LYS A 87 20.70 -3.87 -1.39
CA LYS A 87 21.24 -4.59 -0.22
C LYS A 87 21.96 -5.87 -0.63
N LYS A 88 21.44 -6.57 -1.64
CA LYS A 88 21.93 -7.88 -2.08
C LYS A 88 21.77 -8.03 -3.59
N ALA A 89 22.85 -8.44 -4.25
CA ALA A 89 22.77 -8.84 -5.66
C ALA A 89 21.85 -10.06 -5.81
N LEU A 90 20.81 -9.92 -6.64
CA LEU A 90 19.90 -11.01 -6.96
C LEU A 90 20.64 -12.09 -7.75
N SER A 91 20.39 -13.34 -7.38
CA SER A 91 20.84 -14.49 -8.15
C SER A 91 20.11 -14.54 -9.49
N ARG A 92 20.72 -15.23 -10.47
CA ARG A 92 20.11 -15.46 -11.79
C ARG A 92 18.72 -16.11 -11.67
N CYS A 93 18.52 -17.02 -10.72
CA CYS A 93 17.23 -17.67 -10.49
C CYS A 93 16.16 -16.71 -9.96
N GLU A 94 16.52 -15.80 -9.06
CA GLU A 94 15.62 -14.77 -8.55
C GLU A 94 15.26 -13.75 -9.64
N LEU A 95 16.25 -13.32 -10.44
CA LEU A 95 16.02 -12.45 -11.60
C LEU A 95 15.07 -13.09 -12.62
N GLU A 96 15.28 -14.38 -12.92
CA GLU A 96 14.41 -15.10 -13.83
C GLU A 96 12.99 -15.26 -13.27
N PHE A 97 12.86 -15.51 -11.96
CA PHE A 97 11.57 -15.57 -11.28
C PHE A 97 10.83 -14.23 -11.35
N VAL A 98 11.52 -13.13 -11.05
CA VAL A 98 10.97 -11.77 -11.13
C VAL A 98 10.56 -11.44 -12.56
N ALA A 99 11.45 -11.67 -13.54
CA ALA A 99 11.20 -11.40 -14.95
C ALA A 99 9.98 -12.18 -15.47
N ARG A 100 9.89 -13.49 -15.19
CA ARG A 100 8.72 -14.32 -15.56
C ARG A 100 7.41 -13.82 -14.95
N ARG A 101 7.47 -13.16 -13.79
CA ARG A 101 6.31 -12.64 -13.06
C ARG A 101 5.79 -11.32 -13.64
N PHE A 102 6.64 -10.52 -14.28
CA PHE A 102 6.26 -9.33 -15.02
C PHE A 102 5.92 -9.60 -16.50
N TRP A 103 6.52 -10.61 -17.11
CA TRP A 103 6.43 -10.84 -18.56
C TRP A 103 5.27 -11.75 -19.01
N LYS A 104 4.60 -12.47 -18.09
CA LYS A 104 3.42 -13.27 -18.46
C LYS A 104 2.22 -12.38 -18.78
N ARG A 105 2.12 -12.01 -20.06
CA ARG A 105 0.89 -11.54 -20.73
C ARG A 105 0.09 -12.73 -21.23
#